data_AF-A0A6A0ICW9-F1
#
_entry.id   AF-A0A6A0ICW9-F1
#
_cell.length_a   1.000
_cell.length_b   1.000
_cell.length_c   1.000
_cell.angle_alpha   90.00
_cell.angle_beta   90.00
_cell.angle_gamma   90.00
#
_symmetry.space_group_name_H-M   'P 1'
#
loop_
_entity.id
_entity.type
_entity.pdbx_description
1 polymer ?
#
loop_
_entity_poly.entity_id
_entity_poly.type
_entity_poly.pdbx_seq_one_letter_code
_entity_poly.pdbx_strand_id
1 'polypeptide(L)'
;MTLSTFLQQIATESGPERLKGAVVLAALDRPIDDLIRQAQGLGPYHRGKPSPWSHTFLIADVYSGPATPILDCTIRDSQGRVAWDEKLDEVLKTGIARSGGIYTGRIDDYDDPRVTAVGVKCIFDLSAEDRDAIVAAGRALQAEGYHYDIPGLLRELVRLLMGIEIPPGEKLLFCSGFCQAAYRNALGARGDFAPEIATADTTPDDIWFSPLGNGVKP
;
A
#
# COMPACT_ATOMS: atom_id res chain seq x y z
N MET A 1 9.81 17.10 -4.35
CA MET A 1 10.31 16.04 -5.26
C MET A 1 9.11 15.21 -5.65
N THR A 2 8.91 14.91 -6.94
CA THR A 2 7.80 14.06 -7.38
C THR A 2 8.08 12.59 -7.08
N LEU A 3 7.04 11.75 -7.07
CA LEU A 3 7.19 10.32 -6.86
C LEU A 3 8.05 9.69 -7.96
N SER A 4 7.82 10.04 -9.23
CA SER A 4 8.61 9.56 -10.35
C SER A 4 10.08 9.92 -10.24
N THR A 5 10.41 11.12 -9.75
CA THR A 5 11.80 11.53 -9.55
C THR A 5 12.47 10.69 -8.45
N PHE A 6 11.76 10.44 -7.36
CA PHE A 6 12.22 9.58 -6.29
C PHE A 6 12.47 8.13 -6.76
N LEU A 7 11.52 7.54 -7.48
CA LEU A 7 11.66 6.19 -8.00
C LEU A 7 12.74 6.09 -9.09
N GLN A 8 12.93 7.13 -9.90
CA GLN A 8 14.03 7.19 -10.86
C GLN A 8 15.40 7.14 -10.17
N GLN A 9 15.57 7.81 -9.02
CA GLN A 9 16.82 7.74 -8.25
C GLN A 9 17.09 6.31 -7.78
N ILE A 10 16.09 5.66 -7.17
CA ILE A 10 16.22 4.28 -6.71
C ILE A 10 16.47 3.31 -7.88
N ALA A 11 15.77 3.48 -9.00
CA ALA A 11 15.98 2.67 -10.20
C ALA A 11 17.40 2.80 -10.74
N THR A 12 17.98 4.00 -10.68
CA THR A 12 19.37 4.27 -11.10
C THR A 12 20.38 3.57 -10.19
N GLU A 13 20.11 3.52 -8.89
CA GLU A 13 21.00 2.90 -7.90
C GLU A 13 20.89 1.36 -7.88
N SER A 14 19.67 0.83 -8.02
CA SER A 14 19.37 -0.59 -7.79
C SER A 14 19.10 -1.40 -9.05
N GLY A 15 18.84 -0.75 -10.19
CA GLY A 15 18.37 -1.39 -11.41
C GLY A 15 16.84 -1.32 -11.56
N PRO A 16 16.29 -0.84 -12.70
CA PRO A 16 14.85 -0.66 -12.90
C PRO A 16 14.04 -1.97 -12.81
N GLU A 17 14.63 -3.10 -13.20
CA GLU A 17 14.02 -4.42 -13.12
C GLU A 17 13.80 -4.90 -11.68
N ARG A 18 14.60 -4.41 -10.73
CA ARG A 18 14.48 -4.77 -9.32
C ARG A 18 13.30 -4.09 -8.63
N LEU A 19 12.77 -3.02 -9.22
CA LEU A 19 11.61 -2.31 -8.71
C LEU A 19 10.29 -3.00 -9.04
N LYS A 20 10.24 -3.93 -10.00
CA LYS A 20 9.02 -4.67 -10.30
C LYS A 20 8.59 -5.48 -9.07
N GLY A 21 7.32 -5.33 -8.67
CA GLY A 21 6.76 -5.94 -7.47
C GLY A 21 7.15 -5.23 -6.16
N ALA A 22 7.95 -4.14 -6.20
CA ALA A 22 8.29 -3.40 -4.99
C ALA A 22 7.06 -2.67 -4.41
N VAL A 23 6.98 -2.62 -3.09
CA VAL A 23 5.99 -1.85 -2.34
C VAL A 23 6.52 -0.42 -2.20
N VAL A 24 5.76 0.55 -2.72
CA VAL A 24 6.06 1.96 -2.55
C VAL A 24 5.26 2.50 -1.38
N LEU A 25 5.90 3.27 -0.50
CA LEU A 25 5.27 3.93 0.63
C LEU A 25 5.19 5.44 0.34
N ALA A 26 3.97 5.99 0.46
CA ALA A 26 3.69 7.40 0.23
C ALA A 26 2.87 7.99 1.38
N ALA A 27 3.04 9.29 1.60
CA ALA A 27 2.12 10.10 2.38
C ALA A 27 1.22 10.86 1.40
N LEU A 28 -0.08 10.72 1.54
CA LEU A 28 -1.05 11.47 0.76
C LEU A 28 -1.66 12.55 1.65
N ASP A 29 -1.72 13.78 1.13
CA ASP A 29 -2.43 14.89 1.75
C ASP A 29 -3.91 14.82 1.37
N ARG A 30 -4.64 13.95 2.08
CA ARG A 30 -6.10 13.76 1.97
C ARG A 30 -6.71 13.55 3.37
N PRO A 31 -7.98 13.95 3.59
CA PRO A 31 -8.61 13.85 4.91
C PRO A 31 -8.60 12.44 5.53
N ILE A 32 -8.82 11.40 4.72
CA ILE A 32 -8.79 10.01 5.21
C ILE A 32 -7.37 9.53 5.53
N ASP A 33 -6.39 9.98 4.75
CA ASP A 33 -4.98 9.63 4.92
C ASP A 33 -4.37 10.31 6.16
N ASP A 34 -4.79 11.53 6.48
CA ASP A 34 -4.43 12.17 7.74
C ASP A 34 -4.97 11.39 8.95
N LEU A 35 -6.21 10.90 8.87
CA LEU A 35 -6.77 10.04 9.92
C LEU A 35 -5.96 8.75 10.08
N ILE A 36 -5.58 8.11 8.97
CA ILE A 36 -4.72 6.91 8.97
C ILE A 36 -3.41 7.20 9.69
N ARG A 37 -2.72 8.29 9.32
CA ARG A 37 -1.42 8.64 9.91
C ARG A 37 -1.50 8.91 11.40
N GLN A 38 -2.55 9.60 11.84
CA GLN A 38 -2.81 9.86 13.25
C GLN A 38 -3.13 8.57 14.02
N ALA A 39 -3.96 7.70 13.45
CA ALA A 39 -4.33 6.42 14.06
C ALA A 39 -3.10 5.51 14.24
N GLN A 40 -2.22 5.44 13.24
CA GLN A 40 -0.95 4.71 13.36
C GLN A 40 -0.03 5.26 14.46
N GLY A 41 -0.17 6.54 14.83
CA GLY A 41 0.51 7.14 15.97
C GLY A 41 0.09 6.59 17.34
N LEU A 42 -1.02 5.85 17.40
CA LEU A 42 -1.42 5.06 18.57
C LEU A 42 -0.72 3.70 18.62
N GLY A 43 -0.20 3.24 17.49
CA GLY A 43 0.55 2.00 17.35
C GLY A 43 1.96 2.06 17.96
N PRO A 44 2.66 0.91 17.98
CA PRO A 44 3.95 0.79 18.67
C PRO A 44 5.10 1.52 17.96
N TYR A 45 4.97 1.80 16.65
CA TYR A 45 6.06 2.31 15.82
C TYR A 45 6.23 3.84 15.91
N HIS A 46 5.14 4.60 16.02
CA HIS A 46 5.15 6.07 15.99
C HIS A 46 4.50 6.69 17.23
N ARG A 47 4.63 6.06 18.40
CA ARG A 47 3.89 6.43 19.61
C ARG A 47 3.85 7.94 19.88
N GLY A 48 2.65 8.52 19.77
CA GLY A 48 2.40 9.94 20.04
C GLY A 48 2.73 10.90 18.90
N LYS A 49 3.05 10.39 17.70
CA LYS A 49 3.30 11.19 16.48
C LYS A 49 2.60 10.58 15.27
N PRO A 50 2.18 11.38 14.28
CA PRO A 50 1.64 10.84 13.05
C PRO A 50 2.67 9.99 12.31
N SER A 51 2.24 8.89 11.71
CA SER A 51 3.04 8.09 10.79
C SER A 51 3.53 8.94 9.60
N PRO A 52 4.73 8.69 9.07
CA PRO A 52 5.25 9.39 7.90
C PRO A 52 4.56 8.95 6.59
N TRP A 53 3.83 7.84 6.56
CA TRP A 53 3.13 7.32 5.38
C TRP A 53 1.65 7.03 5.69
N SER A 54 0.82 7.04 4.65
CA SER A 54 -0.62 6.71 4.73
C SER A 54 -1.05 5.68 3.70
N HIS A 55 -0.24 5.49 2.64
CA HIS A 55 -0.61 4.70 1.49
C HIS A 55 0.53 3.83 0.97
N THR A 56 0.16 2.68 0.41
CA THR A 56 1.09 1.74 -0.24
C THR A 56 0.52 1.19 -1.53
N PHE A 57 1.39 0.92 -2.50
CA PHE A 57 1.02 0.30 -3.77
C PHE A 57 2.19 -0.49 -4.36
N LEU A 58 1.91 -1.34 -5.34
CA LEU A 58 2.89 -2.18 -6.02
C LEU A 58 3.28 -1.59 -7.37
N ILE A 59 4.57 -1.61 -7.69
CA ILE A 59 5.04 -1.39 -9.07
C ILE A 59 4.73 -2.65 -9.88
N ALA A 60 3.97 -2.52 -10.96
CA ALA A 60 3.41 -3.65 -11.69
C ALA A 60 4.19 -4.03 -12.96
N ASP A 61 5.27 -3.33 -13.27
CA ASP A 61 6.16 -3.66 -14.38
C ASP A 61 7.60 -3.21 -14.12
N VAL A 62 8.51 -3.52 -15.05
CA VAL A 62 9.87 -2.95 -15.04
C VAL A 62 9.77 -1.43 -15.07
N TYR A 63 10.46 -0.78 -14.13
CA TYR A 63 10.39 0.67 -14.02
C TYR A 63 10.97 1.35 -15.26
N SER A 64 10.15 2.13 -15.95
CA SER A 64 10.51 2.84 -17.18
C SER A 64 10.17 4.32 -17.14
N GLY A 65 9.93 4.88 -15.94
CA GLY A 65 9.57 6.27 -15.72
C GLY A 65 8.09 6.48 -15.32
N PRO A 66 7.54 7.70 -15.50
CA PRO A 66 6.24 8.08 -14.94
C PRO A 66 5.06 7.23 -15.45
N ALA A 67 5.16 6.69 -16.67
CA ALA A 67 4.12 5.84 -17.25
C ALA A 67 4.14 4.37 -16.77
N THR A 68 5.08 4.00 -15.88
CA THR A 68 5.19 2.62 -15.39
C THR A 68 3.87 2.20 -14.73
N PRO A 69 3.30 1.04 -15.08
CA PRO A 69 2.10 0.52 -14.46
C PRO A 69 2.28 0.27 -12.95
N ILE A 70 1.22 0.53 -12.18
CA ILE A 70 1.14 0.18 -10.75
C ILE A 70 -0.17 -0.55 -10.45
N LEU A 71 -0.23 -1.22 -9.31
CA LEU A 71 -1.46 -1.69 -8.69
C LEU A 71 -1.62 -1.01 -7.33
N ASP A 72 -2.70 -0.28 -7.15
CA ASP A 72 -3.01 0.42 -5.90
C ASP A 72 -4.38 0.04 -5.37
N CYS A 73 -4.52 -0.04 -4.05
CA CYS A 73 -5.80 -0.26 -3.39
C CYS A 73 -6.22 1.04 -2.70
N THR A 74 -7.13 1.80 -3.32
CA THR A 74 -7.47 3.17 -2.91
C THR A 74 -8.88 3.52 -3.34
N ILE A 75 -9.29 4.78 -3.14
CA ILE A 75 -10.53 5.33 -3.69
C ILE A 75 -10.18 6.14 -4.94
N ARG A 76 -10.90 5.87 -6.02
CA ARG A 76 -10.76 6.57 -7.31
C ARG A 76 -12.08 7.23 -7.71
N ASP A 77 -11.98 8.37 -8.38
CA ASP A 77 -13.13 9.10 -8.88
C ASP A 77 -13.78 8.38 -10.07
N SER A 78 -14.92 8.89 -10.55
CA SER A 78 -15.63 8.31 -11.71
C SER A 78 -14.82 8.32 -13.02
N GLN A 79 -13.71 9.04 -13.07
CA GLN A 79 -12.79 9.09 -14.21
C GLN A 79 -11.58 8.16 -14.02
N GLY A 80 -11.53 7.40 -12.92
CA GLY A 80 -10.45 6.48 -12.60
C GLY A 80 -9.19 7.18 -12.09
N ARG A 81 -9.27 8.43 -11.63
CA ARG A 81 -8.15 9.14 -11.00
C ARG A 81 -8.20 8.98 -9.49
N VAL A 82 -7.08 9.17 -8.80
CA VAL A 82 -7.07 9.19 -7.33
C VAL A 82 -8.07 10.24 -6.84
N ALA A 83 -8.99 9.83 -5.96
CA ALA A 83 -10.00 10.72 -5.41
C ALA A 83 -9.36 11.62 -4.34
N TRP A 84 -8.85 12.78 -4.75
CA TRP A 84 -8.14 13.68 -3.84
C TRP A 84 -9.04 14.53 -2.96
N ASP A 85 -10.19 14.94 -3.51
CA ASP A 85 -11.07 15.94 -2.89
C ASP A 85 -12.31 15.31 -2.23
N GLU A 86 -12.33 13.98 -2.06
CA GLU A 86 -13.41 13.30 -1.36
C GLU A 86 -13.43 13.69 0.13
N LYS A 87 -14.60 14.14 0.58
CA LYS A 87 -14.76 14.55 1.98
C LYS A 87 -14.83 13.32 2.87
N LEU A 88 -14.23 13.41 4.06
CA LEU A 88 -14.25 12.33 5.04
C LEU A 88 -15.68 11.88 5.38
N ASP A 89 -16.64 12.80 5.50
CA ASP A 89 -18.02 12.42 5.81
C ASP A 89 -18.70 11.69 4.65
N GLU A 90 -18.38 12.05 3.40
CA GLU A 90 -18.82 11.33 2.21
C GLU A 90 -18.18 9.95 2.14
N VAL A 91 -16.88 9.81 2.40
CA VAL A 91 -16.17 8.52 2.46
C VAL A 91 -16.74 7.61 3.55
N LEU A 92 -17.07 8.15 4.73
CA LEU A 92 -17.65 7.38 5.83
C LEU A 92 -19.11 7.01 5.59
N LYS A 93 -19.92 7.91 5.00
CA LYS A 93 -21.34 7.62 4.65
C LYS A 93 -21.44 6.66 3.46
N THR A 94 -20.55 6.80 2.48
CA THR A 94 -20.51 5.97 1.27
C THR A 94 -19.56 4.79 1.40
N GLY A 95 -18.86 4.60 2.52
CA GLY A 95 -18.01 3.43 2.77
C GLY A 95 -18.74 2.09 2.69
N ILE A 96 -20.08 2.12 2.61
CA ILE A 96 -20.97 0.98 2.35
C ILE A 96 -21.39 0.88 0.86
N ALA A 97 -21.27 1.94 0.06
CA ALA A 97 -21.78 2.05 -1.33
C ALA A 97 -20.74 2.39 -2.42
N ARG A 98 -19.56 2.93 -2.07
CA ARG A 98 -18.42 3.21 -2.96
C ARG A 98 -17.12 2.75 -2.31
N SER A 99 -17.11 1.48 -1.91
CA SER A 99 -15.89 0.84 -1.42
C SER A 99 -14.83 0.95 -2.52
N GLY A 100 -13.75 1.68 -2.25
CA GLY A 100 -12.57 1.73 -3.09
C GLY A 100 -12.12 0.33 -3.52
N GLY A 101 -11.17 0.23 -4.43
CA GLY A 101 -10.85 -1.04 -5.07
C GLY A 101 -9.36 -1.16 -5.32
N ILE A 102 -8.97 -2.33 -5.82
CA ILE A 102 -7.66 -2.51 -6.43
C ILE A 102 -7.76 -2.06 -7.88
N TYR A 103 -6.93 -1.10 -8.28
CA TYR A 103 -6.93 -0.53 -9.61
C TYR A 103 -5.58 -0.72 -10.29
N THR A 104 -5.62 -0.71 -11.61
CA THR A 104 -4.41 -0.55 -12.42
C THR A 104 -4.25 0.94 -12.69
N GLY A 105 -3.15 1.50 -12.18
CA GLY A 105 -2.81 2.91 -12.35
C GLY A 105 -1.45 3.07 -13.02
N ARG A 106 -0.93 4.29 -12.91
CA ARG A 106 0.45 4.63 -13.31
C ARG A 106 1.14 5.42 -12.23
N ILE A 107 2.47 5.46 -12.25
CA ILE A 107 3.27 6.24 -11.28
C ILE A 107 2.89 7.73 -11.33
N ASP A 108 2.63 8.28 -12.52
CA ASP A 108 2.22 9.67 -12.68
C ASP A 108 0.80 9.98 -12.18
N ASP A 109 -0.02 8.98 -11.83
CA ASP A 109 -1.24 9.22 -11.02
C ASP A 109 -0.92 9.84 -9.65
N TYR A 110 0.32 9.64 -9.18
CA TYR A 110 0.85 10.09 -7.89
C TYR A 110 1.94 11.17 -8.03
N ASP A 111 2.19 11.69 -9.23
CA ASP A 111 3.01 12.90 -9.43
C ASP A 111 2.17 14.17 -9.16
N ASP A 112 1.56 14.22 -7.98
CA ASP A 112 0.69 15.30 -7.51
C ASP A 112 1.36 16.04 -6.33
N PRO A 113 1.22 17.38 -6.20
CA PRO A 113 1.79 18.14 -5.08
C PRO A 113 1.33 17.68 -3.69
N ARG A 114 0.22 16.93 -3.60
CA ARG A 114 -0.31 16.32 -2.37
C ARG A 114 0.39 15.00 -2.00
N VAL A 115 1.34 14.53 -2.80
CA VAL A 115 2.05 13.27 -2.56
C VAL A 115 3.46 13.54 -2.07
N THR A 116 3.79 12.94 -0.93
CA THR A 116 5.18 12.83 -0.47
C THR A 116 5.65 11.39 -0.62
N ALA A 117 6.67 11.18 -1.44
CA ALA A 117 7.35 9.89 -1.52
C ALA A 117 8.15 9.64 -0.24
N VAL A 118 7.96 8.48 0.40
CA VAL A 118 8.56 8.17 1.70
C VAL A 118 9.57 7.04 1.63
N GLY A 119 9.25 5.97 0.91
CA GLY A 119 10.11 4.79 0.88
C GLY A 119 9.73 3.78 -0.18
N VAL A 120 10.64 2.83 -0.41
CA VAL A 120 10.39 1.62 -1.18
C VAL A 120 10.84 0.43 -0.35
N LYS A 121 10.00 -0.60 -0.30
CA LYS A 121 10.29 -1.88 0.33
C LYS A 121 10.23 -2.98 -0.72
N CYS A 122 11.29 -3.76 -0.85
CA CYS A 122 11.33 -4.93 -1.72
C CYS A 122 12.31 -5.97 -1.17
N ILE A 123 12.21 -7.21 -1.65
CA ILE A 123 13.21 -8.24 -1.39
C ILE A 123 14.18 -8.21 -2.58
N PHE A 124 15.40 -7.70 -2.37
CA PHE A 124 16.34 -7.43 -3.46
C PHE A 124 16.77 -8.68 -4.24
N ASP A 125 16.92 -9.81 -3.54
CA ASP A 125 17.43 -11.07 -4.11
C ASP A 125 16.36 -11.90 -4.84
N LEU A 126 15.17 -11.34 -5.10
CA LEU A 126 14.14 -12.04 -5.87
C LEU A 126 14.57 -12.25 -7.32
N SER A 127 14.18 -13.40 -7.88
CA SER A 127 14.30 -13.66 -9.30
C SER A 127 13.29 -12.82 -10.10
N ALA A 128 13.48 -12.71 -11.42
CA ALA A 128 12.48 -12.08 -12.29
C ALA A 128 11.12 -12.82 -12.22
N GLU A 129 11.15 -14.16 -12.11
CA GLU A 129 9.96 -15.00 -11.96
C GLU A 129 9.21 -14.71 -10.65
N ASP A 130 9.93 -14.57 -9.53
CA ASP A 130 9.31 -14.21 -8.24
C ASP A 130 8.64 -12.82 -8.32
N ARG A 131 9.27 -11.85 -9.00
CA ARG A 131 8.69 -10.50 -9.20
C ARG A 131 7.44 -10.54 -10.06
N ASP A 132 7.46 -11.33 -11.14
CA ASP A 132 6.31 -11.55 -12.00
C ASP A 132 5.16 -12.24 -11.24
N ALA A 133 5.47 -13.21 -10.38
CA ALA A 133 4.50 -13.88 -9.53
C ALA A 133 3.81 -12.93 -8.54
N ILE A 134 4.55 -12.00 -7.92
CA ILE A 134 3.98 -10.97 -7.03
C ILE A 134 2.97 -10.11 -7.79
N VAL A 135 3.34 -9.63 -8.98
CA VAL A 135 2.44 -8.81 -9.81
C VAL A 135 1.22 -9.62 -10.25
N ALA A 136 1.41 -10.88 -10.65
CA ALA A 136 0.31 -11.76 -11.04
C ALA A 136 -0.67 -12.00 -9.87
N ALA A 137 -0.16 -12.22 -8.66
CA ALA A 137 -0.97 -12.35 -7.46
C ALA A 137 -1.75 -11.06 -7.14
N GLY A 138 -1.13 -9.89 -7.31
CA GLY A 138 -1.82 -8.60 -7.17
C GLY A 138 -2.98 -8.44 -8.17
N ARG A 139 -2.77 -8.83 -9.44
CA ARG A 139 -3.82 -8.84 -10.46
C ARG A 139 -4.92 -9.86 -10.18
N ALA A 140 -4.59 -11.00 -9.58
CA ALA A 140 -5.57 -11.99 -9.17
C ALA A 140 -6.50 -11.43 -8.08
N LEU A 141 -5.96 -10.77 -7.05
CA LEU A 141 -6.74 -10.09 -6.02
C LEU A 141 -7.68 -9.02 -6.61
N GLN A 142 -7.18 -8.26 -7.60
CA GLN A 142 -8.02 -7.32 -8.36
C GLN A 142 -9.17 -8.03 -9.08
N ALA A 143 -8.88 -9.12 -9.81
CA ALA A 143 -9.88 -9.89 -10.55
C ALA A 143 -10.92 -10.58 -9.63
N GLU A 144 -10.53 -10.94 -8.41
CA GLU A 144 -11.40 -11.50 -7.39
C GLU A 144 -12.36 -10.47 -6.78
N GLY A 145 -12.18 -9.17 -7.07
CA GLY A 145 -13.06 -8.11 -6.60
C GLY A 145 -12.78 -7.69 -5.16
N TYR A 146 -11.51 -7.68 -4.73
CA TYR A 146 -11.14 -7.12 -3.44
C TYR A 146 -11.31 -5.60 -3.43
N HIS A 147 -11.79 -5.10 -2.29
CA HIS A 147 -12.08 -3.68 -2.06
C HIS A 147 -11.22 -3.08 -0.94
N TYR A 148 -11.08 -1.76 -0.97
CA TYR A 148 -10.39 -1.00 0.06
C TYR A 148 -11.19 -1.01 1.37
N ASP A 149 -10.57 -1.44 2.45
CA ASP A 149 -11.21 -1.63 3.76
C ASP A 149 -11.39 -0.30 4.53
N ILE A 150 -12.25 0.60 4.03
CA ILE A 150 -12.61 1.84 4.74
C ILE A 150 -13.21 1.53 6.13
N PRO A 151 -14.17 0.58 6.29
CA PRO A 151 -14.68 0.21 7.61
C PRO A 151 -13.59 -0.35 8.54
N GLY A 152 -12.59 -1.03 7.97
CA GLY A 152 -11.41 -1.51 8.65
C GLY A 152 -10.66 -0.44 9.41
N LEU A 153 -10.63 0.82 8.92
CA LEU A 153 -9.94 1.91 9.61
C LEU A 153 -10.55 2.19 11.00
N LEU A 154 -11.88 2.10 11.13
CA LEU A 154 -12.55 2.23 12.41
C LEU A 154 -12.26 1.02 13.31
N ARG A 155 -12.26 -0.18 12.73
CA ARG A 155 -11.95 -1.44 13.42
C ARG A 155 -10.51 -1.45 13.95
N GLU A 156 -9.56 -0.95 13.17
CA GLU A 156 -8.17 -0.81 13.57
C GLU A 156 -8.00 0.22 14.68
N LEU A 157 -8.73 1.34 14.62
CA LEU A 157 -8.77 2.31 15.71
C LEU A 157 -9.30 1.69 17.02
N VAL A 158 -10.38 0.90 16.94
CA VAL A 158 -10.91 0.18 18.12
C VAL A 158 -9.90 -0.83 18.65
N ARG A 159 -9.22 -1.58 17.77
CA ARG A 159 -8.15 -2.52 18.15
C ARG A 159 -7.02 -1.81 18.90
N LEU A 160 -6.54 -0.68 18.38
CA LEU A 160 -5.44 0.09 18.97
C LEU A 160 -5.82 0.75 20.30
N LEU A 161 -7.06 1.22 20.46
CA LEU A 161 -7.50 1.91 21.69
C LEU A 161 -7.93 0.94 22.80
N MET A 162 -8.60 -0.15 22.44
CA MET A 162 -9.28 -1.03 23.39
C MET A 162 -8.71 -2.45 23.47
N GLY A 163 -7.83 -2.82 22.54
CA GLY A 163 -7.32 -4.19 22.41
C GLY A 163 -8.38 -5.20 21.95
N ILE A 164 -9.50 -4.73 21.40
CA ILE A 164 -10.59 -5.59 20.92
C ILE A 164 -10.36 -5.91 19.46
N GLU A 165 -10.22 -7.19 19.13
CA GLU A 165 -10.17 -7.68 17.76
C GLU A 165 -11.57 -7.69 17.15
N ILE A 166 -11.76 -6.94 16.07
CA ILE A 166 -12.95 -7.01 15.23
C ILE A 166 -12.53 -7.69 13.93
N PRO A 167 -13.24 -8.73 13.47
CA PRO A 167 -12.88 -9.44 12.24
C PRO A 167 -13.04 -8.51 11.01
N PRO A 168 -12.17 -8.64 9.99
CA PRO A 168 -12.33 -7.92 8.74
C PRO A 168 -13.56 -8.41 7.98
N GLY A 169 -14.10 -7.55 7.09
CA GLY A 169 -15.13 -7.96 6.14
C GLY A 169 -14.57 -8.87 5.04
N GLU A 170 -15.45 -9.62 4.38
CA GLU A 170 -15.07 -10.45 3.25
C GLU A 170 -14.51 -9.61 2.10
N LYS A 171 -13.36 -10.03 1.55
CA LYS A 171 -12.67 -9.38 0.42
C LYS A 171 -12.35 -7.88 0.64
N LEU A 172 -12.13 -7.48 1.89
CA LEU A 172 -11.68 -6.14 2.24
C LEU A 172 -10.19 -6.18 2.63
N LEU A 173 -9.41 -5.27 2.05
CA LEU A 173 -7.98 -5.10 2.38
C LEU A 173 -7.64 -3.62 2.49
N PHE A 174 -6.79 -3.28 3.48
CA PHE A 174 -6.02 -2.05 3.40
C PHE A 174 -5.06 -2.08 2.22
N CYS A 175 -4.52 -0.92 1.85
CA CYS A 175 -3.50 -0.83 0.81
C CYS A 175 -2.26 -1.68 1.12
N SER A 176 -1.84 -1.70 2.39
CA SER A 176 -0.75 -2.53 2.89
C SER A 176 -1.15 -4.00 2.97
N GLY A 177 -2.38 -4.30 3.40
CA GLY A 177 -2.92 -5.65 3.38
C GLY A 177 -2.96 -6.25 1.97
N PHE A 178 -3.28 -5.44 0.96
CA PHE A 178 -3.17 -5.81 -0.46
C PHE A 178 -1.72 -6.14 -0.86
N CYS A 179 -0.75 -5.28 -0.52
CA CYS A 179 0.65 -5.52 -0.84
C CYS A 179 1.16 -6.80 -0.17
N GLN A 180 0.85 -7.00 1.11
CA GLN A 180 1.16 -8.21 1.87
C GLN A 180 0.49 -9.45 1.27
N ALA A 181 -0.78 -9.36 0.87
CA ALA A 181 -1.51 -10.45 0.22
C ALA A 181 -0.82 -10.86 -1.09
N ALA A 182 -0.43 -9.91 -1.93
CA ALA A 182 0.26 -10.19 -3.19
C ALA A 182 1.58 -10.94 -2.95
N TYR A 183 2.40 -10.50 -1.98
CA TYR A 183 3.64 -11.18 -1.63
C TYR A 183 3.41 -12.56 -1.02
N ARG A 184 2.48 -12.69 -0.07
CA ARG A 184 2.17 -13.95 0.62
C ARG A 184 1.59 -14.99 -0.35
N ASN A 185 0.73 -14.56 -1.29
CA ASN A 185 0.16 -15.45 -2.31
C ASN A 185 1.19 -15.90 -3.34
N ALA A 186 2.14 -15.02 -3.71
CA ALA A 186 3.16 -15.35 -4.69
C ALA A 186 4.30 -16.21 -4.11
N LEU A 187 4.75 -15.91 -2.89
CA LEU A 187 5.99 -16.45 -2.33
C LEU A 187 5.79 -17.29 -1.07
N GLY A 188 4.55 -17.39 -0.56
CA GLY A 188 4.26 -18.01 0.73
C GLY A 188 5.00 -17.30 1.87
N ALA A 189 5.59 -18.08 2.79
CA ALA A 189 6.34 -17.55 3.92
C ALA A 189 7.54 -16.68 3.53
N ARG A 190 8.11 -16.84 2.31
CA ARG A 190 9.24 -16.02 1.82
C ARG A 190 8.83 -14.58 1.53
N GLY A 191 7.54 -14.31 1.31
CA GLY A 191 6.98 -12.98 1.07
C GLY A 191 6.26 -12.41 2.28
N ASP A 192 6.33 -13.07 3.44
CA ASP A 192 5.56 -12.66 4.60
C ASP A 192 6.28 -11.58 5.42
N PHE A 193 5.94 -10.30 5.21
CA PHE A 193 6.55 -9.22 5.98
C PHE A 193 6.11 -9.22 7.45
N ALA A 194 4.93 -9.77 7.76
CA ALA A 194 4.31 -9.75 9.08
C ALA A 194 3.60 -11.09 9.38
N PRO A 195 4.36 -12.17 9.67
CA PRO A 195 3.80 -13.52 9.82
C PRO A 195 2.85 -13.68 11.00
N GLU A 196 3.02 -12.88 12.04
CA GLU A 196 2.18 -12.88 13.25
C GLU A 196 0.91 -12.02 13.09
N ILE A 197 0.73 -11.35 11.94
CA ILE A 197 -0.37 -10.42 11.68
C ILE A 197 -1.23 -10.96 10.53
N ALA A 198 -2.54 -10.90 10.74
CA ALA A 198 -3.50 -11.24 9.68
C ALA A 198 -3.30 -10.29 8.48
N THR A 199 -3.42 -10.80 7.25
CA THR A 199 -3.19 -10.01 6.03
C THR A 199 -4.07 -8.76 5.98
N ALA A 200 -5.34 -8.88 6.38
CA ALA A 200 -6.27 -7.75 6.38
C ALA A 200 -5.92 -6.66 7.40
N ASP A 201 -5.06 -6.97 8.37
CA ASP A 201 -4.67 -6.08 9.47
C ASP A 201 -3.24 -5.56 9.32
N THR A 202 -2.54 -6.01 8.28
CA THR A 202 -1.18 -5.57 8.00
C THR A 202 -1.21 -4.08 7.68
N THR A 203 -0.52 -3.29 8.47
CA THR A 203 -0.33 -1.85 8.28
C THR A 203 0.91 -1.57 7.42
N PRO A 204 1.06 -0.36 6.86
CA PRO A 204 2.30 0.03 6.21
C PRO A 204 3.54 -0.06 7.12
N ASP A 205 3.38 0.13 8.43
CA ASP A 205 4.48 0.03 9.40
C ASP A 205 5.01 -1.40 9.48
N ASP A 206 4.12 -2.39 9.50
CA ASP A 206 4.49 -3.81 9.58
C ASP A 206 5.35 -4.22 8.38
N ILE A 207 5.04 -3.69 7.19
CA ILE A 207 5.84 -3.88 5.98
C ILE A 207 7.19 -3.16 6.10
N TRP A 208 7.19 -1.88 6.50
CA TRP A 208 8.40 -1.07 6.54
C TRP A 208 9.43 -1.60 7.55
N PHE A 209 8.99 -1.86 8.78
CA PHE A 209 9.85 -2.31 9.88
C PHE A 209 10.13 -3.82 9.85
N SER A 210 9.53 -4.56 8.93
CA SER A 210 9.87 -5.97 8.73
C SER A 210 11.38 -6.15 8.48
N PRO A 211 12.03 -7.16 9.09
CA PRO A 211 13.40 -7.51 8.75
C PRO A 211 13.53 -8.03 7.30
N LEU A 212 12.46 -8.59 6.75
CA LEU A 212 12.39 -9.04 5.37
C LEU A 212 12.50 -7.83 4.42
N GLY A 213 13.28 -7.95 3.35
CA GLY A 213 13.52 -6.85 2.41
C GLY A 213 14.53 -5.79 2.87
N ASN A 214 15.17 -5.96 4.03
CA ASN A 214 16.32 -5.14 4.44
C ASN A 214 17.66 -5.67 3.90
N GLY A 215 17.63 -6.53 2.86
CA GLY A 215 18.82 -7.04 2.19
C GLY A 215 19.74 -5.89 1.76
N VAL A 216 21.04 -6.09 1.94
CA VAL A 216 22.12 -5.08 1.91
C VAL A 216 21.90 -4.08 0.77
N LYS A 217 21.66 -2.81 1.14
CA LYS A 217 21.77 -1.67 0.21
C LYS A 217 23.12 -1.80 -0.51
N PRO A 218 23.19 -1.68 -1.85
CA PRO A 218 24.48 -1.42 -2.48
C PRO A 218 25.16 -0.19 -1.84
#